data_AF-A0A6A6YMM9-F1
#
_entry.id   AF-A0A6A6YMM9-F1
#
_cell.length_a   1.000
_cell.length_b   1.000
_cell.length_c   1.000
_cell.angle_alpha   90.00
_cell.angle_beta   90.00
_cell.angle_gamma   90.00
#
_symmetry.space_group_name_H-M   'P 1'
#
loop_
_entity.id
_entity.type
_entity.pdbx_description
1 polymer ?
#
loop_
_entity_poly.entity_id
_entity_poly.type
_entity_poly.pdbx_seq_one_letter_code
_entity_poly.pdbx_strand_id
1 'polypeptide(L)' 'RVYYINKKGFLPAFKNAFFNIFTYKNCKKAFKASRLVPINTQVVFNRLNIRL' A
#
# COMPACT_ATOMS: atom_id res chain seq x y z
N ARG A 1 -17.75 18.63 7.66
CA ARG A 1 -18.37 18.75 6.32
C ARG A 1 -18.35 17.35 5.69
N VAL A 2 -19.51 16.72 5.49
CA VAL A 2 -19.57 15.37 4.92
C VAL A 2 -19.70 15.50 3.41
N TYR A 3 -18.73 14.96 2.67
CA TYR A 3 -18.72 14.98 1.21
C TYR A 3 -19.26 13.65 0.69
N TYR A 4 -20.36 13.70 -0.07
CA TYR A 4 -20.95 12.52 -0.68
C TYR A 4 -20.36 12.33 -2.08
N ILE A 5 -19.80 11.16 -2.34
CA ILE A 5 -19.32 10.75 -3.66
C ILE A 5 -20.26 9.69 -4.21
N ASN A 6 -20.74 9.89 -5.44
CA ASN A 6 -21.56 8.89 -6.10
C ASN A 6 -20.69 7.71 -6.58
N LYS A 7 -21.33 6.57 -6.89
CA LYS A 7 -20.60 5.35 -7.32
C LYS A 7 -19.68 5.59 -8.54
N LYS A 8 -20.08 6.47 -9.46
CA LYS A 8 -19.29 6.81 -10.65
C LYS A 8 -18.03 7.61 -10.30
N GLY A 9 -18.12 8.53 -9.34
CA GLY A 9 -16.99 9.33 -8.87
C GLY A 9 -16.08 8.57 -7.91
N PHE A 10 -16.62 7.59 -7.19
CA PHE A 10 -15.87 6.81 -6.20
C PHE A 10 -14.70 6.07 -6.85
N LEU A 11 -14.95 5.32 -7.94
CA LEU A 11 -13.94 4.43 -8.50
C LEU A 11 -12.70 5.19 -9.02
N PRO A 12 -12.82 6.29 -9.79
CA PRO A 12 -11.65 7.10 -10.18
C PRO A 12 -10.95 7.75 -8.99
N ALA A 13 -11.70 8.26 -8.01
CA ALA A 13 -11.12 8.90 -6.82
C ALA A 13 -10.35 7.88 -5.96
N PHE A 14 -10.93 6.71 -5.74
CA PHE A 14 -10.28 5.59 -5.07
C PHE A 14 -9.01 5.18 -5.82
N LYS A 15 -9.08 4.99 -7.14
CA LYS A 15 -7.93 4.63 -7.98
C LYS A 15 -6.78 5.64 -7.80
N ASN A 16 -7.08 6.93 -7.92
CA ASN A 16 -6.06 7.98 -7.75
C ASN A 16 -5.46 8.00 -6.34
N ALA A 17 -6.30 7.91 -5.31
CA ALA A 17 -5.82 7.85 -3.93
C ALA A 17 -4.96 6.61 -3.67
N PHE A 18 -5.39 5.45 -4.17
CA PHE A 18 -4.69 4.19 -4.07
C PHE A 18 -3.29 4.31 -4.69
N PHE A 19 -3.17 4.75 -5.94
CA PHE A 19 -1.86 4.92 -6.59
C PHE A 19 -0.96 5.95 -5.89
N ASN A 20 -1.53 7.03 -5.34
CA ASN A 20 -0.77 8.01 -4.57
C ASN A 20 -0.24 7.46 -3.23
N ILE A 21 -0.92 6.46 -2.64
CA ILE A 21 -0.49 5.84 -1.39
C ILE A 21 0.66 4.86 -1.65
N PHE A 22 0.56 4.01 -2.68
CA PHE A 22 1.54 2.96 -2.99
C PHE A 22 2.77 3.45 -3.77
N THR A 23 3.30 4.62 -3.42
CA THR A 23 4.58 5.09 -3.95
C THR A 23 5.74 4.31 -3.33
N TYR A 24 6.85 4.14 -4.07
CA TYR A 24 8.06 3.49 -3.56
C TYR A 24 8.51 4.05 -2.19
N LYS A 25 8.45 5.39 -2.04
CA LYS A 25 8.84 6.08 -0.80
C LYS A 25 7.96 5.69 0.38
N ASN A 26 6.63 5.62 0.18
CA ASN A 26 5.68 5.26 1.22
C ASN A 26 5.80 3.79 1.58
N CYS A 27 5.89 2.90 0.59
CA CYS A 27 6.10 1.47 0.80
C CYS A 27 7.42 1.22 1.57
N LYS A 28 8.52 1.86 1.18
CA LYS A 28 9.82 1.73 1.89
C LYS A 28 9.73 2.17 3.35
N LYS A 29 9.02 3.25 3.66
CA LYS A 29 8.77 3.71 5.05
C LYS A 29 7.92 2.71 5.83
N ALA A 30 6.83 2.23 5.25
CA ALA A 30 5.95 1.25 5.89
C ALA A 30 6.68 -0.06 6.20
N PHE A 31 7.48 -0.56 5.27
CA PHE A 31 8.32 -1.75 5.46
C PHE A 31 9.30 -1.55 6.61
N LYS A 32 10.01 -0.41 6.65
CA LYS A 32 10.90 -0.06 7.77
C LYS A 32 10.15 -0.02 9.11
N ALA A 33 8.98 0.62 9.17
CA ALA A 33 8.16 0.71 10.39
C ALA A 33 7.69 -0.67 10.86
N SER A 34 7.32 -1.55 9.93
CA SER A 34 6.95 -2.94 10.21
C SER A 34 8.15 -3.83 10.54
N ARG A 35 9.38 -3.31 10.58
CA ARG A 35 10.63 -4.08 10.69
C ARG A 35 10.80 -5.13 9.58
N LEU A 36 10.10 -4.95 8.46
CA LEU A 36 10.30 -5.68 7.23
C LEU A 36 11.47 -4.99 6.53
N VAL A 37 12.70 -5.44 6.77
CA VAL A 37 13.87 -4.87 6.10
C VAL A 37 13.77 -5.22 4.61
N PRO A 38 13.66 -4.24 3.69
CA PRO A 38 13.42 -4.50 2.27
C PRO A 38 14.65 -5.02 1.52
N ILE A 39 15.66 -5.50 2.26
CA ILE A 39 16.93 -6.01 1.70
C ILE A 39 16.92 -7.54 1.66
N ASN A 40 16.03 -8.21 2.40
CA ASN A 40 15.88 -9.67 2.36
C ASN A 40 14.44 -10.06 1.98
N THR A 41 14.24 -10.31 0.69
CA THR A 41 12.95 -10.72 0.11
C THR A 41 12.40 -11.98 0.78
N GLN A 42 13.26 -12.94 1.15
CA GLN A 42 12.86 -14.18 1.80
C GLN A 42 12.27 -13.93 3.19
N VAL A 43 12.87 -13.02 3.98
CA VAL A 43 12.36 -12.64 5.30
C VAL A 43 11.00 -11.97 5.17
N VAL A 44 10.81 -11.13 4.15
CA VAL A 44 9.51 -10.49 3.86
C VAL A 44 8.47 -11.55 3.51
N PHE A 45 8.77 -12.47 2.59
CA PHE A 45 7.85 -13.53 2.18
C PHE A 45 7.47 -14.47 3.32
N ASN A 46 8.46 -14.91 4.11
CA ASN A 46 8.21 -15.75 5.28
C ASN A 46 7.29 -15.04 6.29
N ARG A 47 7.49 -13.73 6.52
CA ARG A 47 6.69 -12.97 7.49
C ARG A 47 5.27 -12.67 6.99
N LEU A 48 5.09 -12.56 5.67
CA LEU A 48 3.78 -12.39 5.04
C LEU A 48 3.10 -13.73 4.72
N ASN A 49 3.74 -14.86 5.01
CA ASN A 49 3.29 -16.21 4.64
C ASN A 49 2.93 -16.33 3.14
N ILE A 50 3.75 -15.70 2.27
CA ILE A 50 3.58 -15.75 0.83
C ILE A 50 4.44 -16.89 0.30
N ARG A 51 3.84 -17.75 -0.53
CA ARG A 51 4.54 -18.69 -1.40
C ARG A 51 4.40 -18.19 -2.83
N LEU A 52 5.53 -18.09 -3.54
CA LEU A 52 5.55 -17.86 -4.98
C LEU A 52 5.21 -19.15 -5.72
#